data_AF-F5IVZ7-F1
#
_entry.id   AF-F5IVZ7-F1
#
_cell.length_a   1.000
_cell.length_b   1.000
_cell.length_c   1.000
_cell.angle_alpha   90.00
_cell.angle_beta   90.00
_cell.angle_gamma   90.00
#
_symmetry.space_group_name_H-M   'P 1'
#
loop_
_entity.id
_entity.type
_entity.pdbx_description
1 polymer ?
#
loop_
_entity_poly.entity_id
_entity_poly.type
_entity_poly.pdbx_seq_one_letter_code
_entity_poly.pdbx_strand_id
1 'polypeptide(L)'
;MLLAGLVMFVLIYILNSLYPLYADDWNYSFVHGEEATRIKSFSDIFTSQYNHYMTWGGRSVVHFIAETMLMTGFFWTCVLNSLAFVAFVYVMYMIANRGNKPNPVLFFLFSLLIWFAQPAFFATILWKTGAANYLWGTLIILLFLYSYYACYRSREANNNIAKAVFFFLFGIIAGWTNENMSIALIFYIIASLALYKYEKIGIPTWAVTGLAGTILGCFIMLAAPGNYVRLEDVTTSFGQTEIMYKDIFLMGINYILTHIWNHLLIIFAVYLVLLFVYNKFPKEKDDKQKVIYSSILFILTAAVALAAMVVSPIFPERALFGIIVLLLIPVGIMLANIDFRANYLKVTAVIVFVALLVIYGFQYKTVYDNLTYVTSFWTEREAYIAAQKGKGEYDIVFTKRFELPEEYYISDLSDDPGYWENECYSRFYDIQSVRLIEPDSTK
;
A
#
# COMPACT_ATOMS: atom_id res chain seq x y z
N MET A 1 -21.58 9.54 7.33
CA MET A 1 -20.10 9.44 7.22
C MET A 1 -19.51 8.71 8.40
N LEU A 2 -19.70 9.17 9.65
CA LEU A 2 -19.15 8.51 10.84
C LEU A 2 -19.51 7.02 10.94
N LEU A 3 -20.79 6.66 10.81
CA LEU A 3 -21.22 5.25 10.83
C LEU A 3 -20.54 4.41 9.74
N ALA A 4 -20.38 4.97 8.53
CA ALA A 4 -19.72 4.28 7.43
C ALA A 4 -18.24 4.03 7.75
N GLY A 5 -17.55 5.03 8.31
CA GLY A 5 -16.18 4.89 8.79
C GLY A 5 -16.04 3.87 9.91
N LEU A 6 -16.99 3.83 10.86
CA LEU A 6 -16.99 2.86 11.96
C LEU A 6 -17.18 1.43 11.47
N VAL A 7 -18.14 1.18 10.58
CA VAL A 7 -18.36 -0.16 10.01
C VAL A 7 -17.11 -0.63 9.26
N MET A 8 -16.50 0.24 8.46
CA MET A 8 -15.27 -0.08 7.74
C MET A 8 -14.10 -0.35 8.68
N PHE A 9 -13.96 0.45 9.75
CA PHE A 9 -12.98 0.22 10.81
C PHE A 9 -13.15 -1.16 11.42
N VAL A 10 -14.37 -1.54 11.82
CA VAL A 10 -14.64 -2.84 12.42
C VAL A 10 -14.31 -3.98 11.45
N LEU A 11 -14.75 -3.88 10.19
CA LEU A 11 -14.49 -4.92 9.18
C LEU A 11 -13.00 -5.13 8.94
N ILE A 12 -12.22 -4.06 8.80
CA ILE A 12 -10.78 -4.20 8.56
C ILE A 12 -10.00 -4.56 9.84
N TYR A 13 -10.50 -4.15 11.00
CA TYR A 13 -9.90 -4.48 12.30
C TYR A 13 -10.02 -5.96 12.62
N ILE A 14 -11.17 -6.58 12.32
CA ILE A 14 -11.35 -8.03 12.46
C ILE A 14 -10.28 -8.76 11.64
N LEU A 15 -10.12 -8.42 10.35
CA LEU A 15 -9.11 -9.06 9.50
C LEU A 15 -7.68 -8.79 10.00
N ASN A 16 -7.39 -7.56 10.43
CA ASN A 16 -6.07 -7.22 10.99
C ASN A 16 -5.73 -8.03 12.23
N SER A 17 -6.71 -8.29 13.09
CA SER A 17 -6.56 -9.02 14.35
C SER A 17 -6.41 -10.53 14.15
N LEU A 18 -6.89 -11.05 13.01
CA LEU A 18 -6.71 -12.46 12.63
C LEU A 18 -5.41 -12.69 11.83
N TYR A 19 -4.93 -11.69 11.09
CA TYR A 19 -3.69 -11.81 10.34
C TYR A 19 -2.48 -11.80 11.30
N PRO A 20 -1.73 -12.91 11.46
CA PRO A 20 -0.65 -13.02 12.42
C PRO A 20 0.56 -12.16 12.02
N LEU A 21 1.47 -11.89 12.97
CA LEU A 21 2.79 -11.40 12.62
C LEU A 21 3.52 -12.46 11.81
N TYR A 22 4.07 -12.06 10.67
CA TYR A 22 4.62 -12.99 9.70
C TYR A 22 5.89 -12.45 9.03
N ALA A 23 6.87 -13.34 8.85
CA ALA A 23 8.09 -13.13 8.08
C ALA A 23 8.83 -11.83 8.48
N ASP A 24 8.87 -10.82 7.60
CA ASP A 24 9.54 -9.53 7.89
C ASP A 24 9.05 -8.86 9.17
N ASP A 25 7.79 -9.09 9.60
CA ASP A 25 7.29 -8.53 10.86
C ASP A 25 8.11 -9.02 12.07
N TRP A 26 8.64 -10.25 12.00
CA TRP A 26 9.54 -10.78 13.02
C TRP A 26 10.90 -10.09 12.98
N ASN A 27 11.43 -9.85 11.78
CA ASN A 27 12.75 -9.23 11.61
C ASN A 27 12.74 -7.74 12.00
N TYR A 28 11.76 -6.97 11.52
CA TYR A 28 11.58 -5.55 11.87
C TYR A 28 11.11 -5.31 13.31
N SER A 29 10.97 -6.37 14.12
CA SER A 29 10.82 -6.22 15.58
C SER A 29 12.15 -6.01 16.31
N PHE A 30 13.27 -6.06 15.57
CA PHE A 30 14.62 -5.88 16.08
C PHE A 30 15.36 -4.77 15.33
N VAL A 31 16.39 -4.22 15.97
CA VAL A 31 17.29 -3.24 15.36
C VAL A 31 18.02 -3.91 14.20
N HIS A 32 17.88 -3.34 13.00
CA HIS A 32 18.50 -3.87 11.80
C HIS A 32 20.04 -3.94 11.94
N GLY A 33 20.62 -5.09 11.60
CA GLY A 33 22.06 -5.34 11.71
C GLY A 33 22.56 -5.69 13.11
N GLU A 34 21.70 -5.73 14.13
CA GLU A 34 22.03 -6.24 15.46
C GLU A 34 21.34 -7.60 15.68
N GLU A 35 21.97 -8.57 16.34
CA GLU A 35 21.41 -9.93 16.49
C GLU A 35 20.37 -10.05 17.63
N ALA A 36 20.49 -9.31 18.72
CA ALA A 36 19.68 -9.54 19.93
C ALA A 36 18.84 -8.33 20.39
N THR A 37 18.97 -7.17 19.74
CA THR A 37 18.36 -5.92 20.24
C THR A 37 16.95 -5.73 19.70
N ARG A 38 15.92 -5.97 20.53
CA ARG A 38 14.55 -5.61 20.21
C ARG A 38 14.34 -4.11 20.23
N ILE A 39 13.52 -3.60 19.29
CA ILE A 39 13.12 -2.20 19.26
C ILE A 39 12.19 -1.93 20.45
N LYS A 40 12.58 -0.99 21.32
CA LYS A 40 11.79 -0.59 22.50
C LYS A 40 11.57 0.92 22.58
N SER A 41 12.26 1.69 21.75
CA SER A 41 12.20 3.15 21.73
C SER A 41 12.36 3.70 20.32
N PHE A 42 11.97 4.97 20.13
CA PHE A 42 12.22 5.68 18.87
C PHE A 42 13.72 5.83 18.56
N SER A 43 14.59 5.87 19.58
CA SER A 43 16.04 5.88 19.35
C SER A 43 16.51 4.62 18.65
N ASP A 44 15.97 3.46 19.05
CA ASP A 44 16.29 2.18 18.42
C ASP A 44 15.83 2.16 16.96
N ILE A 45 14.65 2.73 16.67
CA ILE A 45 14.12 2.88 15.31
C ILE A 45 15.06 3.75 14.47
N PHE A 46 15.53 4.90 14.99
CA PHE A 46 16.48 5.74 14.24
C PHE A 46 17.80 5.01 13.94
N THR A 47 18.33 4.26 14.91
CA THR A 47 19.52 3.41 14.70
C THR A 47 19.24 2.34 13.65
N SER A 48 18.11 1.63 13.78
CA SER A 48 17.69 0.59 12.84
C SER A 48 17.56 1.12 11.41
N GLN A 49 16.89 2.27 11.25
CA GLN A 49 16.71 2.89 9.93
C GLN A 49 18.01 3.43 9.34
N TYR A 50 18.96 3.88 10.15
CA TYR A 50 20.30 4.23 9.67
C TYR A 50 21.02 2.99 9.13
N ASN A 51 21.04 1.89 9.90
CA ASN A 51 21.67 0.64 9.48
C ASN A 51 21.02 0.10 8.21
N HIS A 52 19.69 0.07 8.17
CA HIS A 52 18.90 -0.36 7.03
C HIS A 52 19.15 0.49 5.78
N TYR A 53 19.27 1.82 5.93
CA TYR A 53 19.60 2.72 4.82
C TYR A 53 20.98 2.41 4.22
N MET A 54 21.94 2.06 5.06
CA MET A 54 23.30 1.74 4.63
C MET A 54 23.45 0.35 4.03
N THR A 55 22.61 -0.63 4.43
CA THR A 55 22.85 -2.06 4.12
C THR A 55 21.74 -2.75 3.34
N TRP A 56 20.50 -2.25 3.36
CA TRP A 56 19.36 -2.93 2.72
C TRP A 56 18.56 -2.08 1.73
N GLY A 57 18.12 -0.89 2.13
CA GLY A 57 17.26 -0.10 1.26
C GLY A 57 16.86 1.27 1.80
N GLY A 58 16.59 2.18 0.87
CA GLY A 58 16.33 3.58 1.17
C GLY A 58 14.93 3.92 1.66
N ARG A 59 14.01 2.97 1.83
CA ARG A 59 12.59 3.22 2.18
C ARG A 59 12.36 3.52 3.67
N SER A 60 13.13 4.44 4.24
CA SER A 60 13.19 4.62 5.70
C SER A 60 11.89 5.13 6.33
N VAL A 61 11.10 5.96 5.63
CA VAL A 61 9.83 6.48 6.20
C VAL A 61 8.84 5.34 6.47
N VAL A 62 8.68 4.42 5.52
CA VAL A 62 7.71 3.32 5.65
C VAL A 62 8.22 2.24 6.62
N HIS A 63 9.52 1.97 6.67
CA HIS A 63 10.07 1.04 7.67
C HIS A 63 10.08 1.62 9.08
N PHE A 64 10.26 2.94 9.24
CA PHE A 64 10.02 3.62 10.52
C PHE A 64 8.58 3.40 11.01
N ILE A 65 7.59 3.47 10.11
CA ILE A 65 6.19 3.20 10.43
C ILE A 65 6.00 1.72 10.81
N ALA A 66 6.59 0.79 10.05
CA ALA A 66 6.53 -0.65 10.35
C ALA A 66 7.06 -0.94 11.76
N GLU A 67 8.28 -0.49 12.06
CA GLU A 67 8.93 -0.68 13.37
C GLU A 67 8.14 -0.01 14.49
N THR A 68 7.59 1.19 14.25
CA THR A 68 6.71 1.87 15.22
C THR A 68 5.47 1.04 15.51
N MET A 69 4.80 0.50 14.48
CA MET A 69 3.62 -0.34 14.68
C MET A 69 3.97 -1.61 15.46
N LEU A 70 5.07 -2.28 15.12
CA LEU A 70 5.50 -3.51 15.80
C LEU A 70 5.93 -3.25 17.26
N MET A 71 6.59 -2.12 17.53
CA MET A 71 6.98 -1.70 18.88
C MET A 71 5.77 -1.47 19.80
N THR A 72 4.63 -1.02 19.28
CA THR A 72 3.42 -0.74 20.09
C THR A 72 2.66 -1.99 20.55
N GLY A 73 3.02 -3.17 20.05
CA GLY A 73 2.37 -4.44 20.36
C GLY A 73 1.12 -4.71 19.51
N PHE A 74 0.81 -6.01 19.34
CA PHE A 74 -0.13 -6.53 18.33
C PHE A 74 -1.50 -5.83 18.31
N PHE A 75 -2.10 -5.60 19.48
CA PHE A 75 -3.39 -4.92 19.57
C PHE A 75 -3.35 -3.51 18.95
N TRP A 76 -2.37 -2.69 19.34
CA TRP A 76 -2.23 -1.33 18.85
C TRP A 76 -1.80 -1.29 17.39
N THR A 77 -0.95 -2.20 16.94
CA THR A 77 -0.64 -2.39 15.53
C THR A 77 -1.91 -2.58 14.70
N CYS A 78 -2.83 -3.45 15.15
CA CYS A 78 -4.10 -3.71 14.46
C CYS A 78 -5.02 -2.49 14.44
N VAL A 79 -5.13 -1.77 15.56
CA VAL A 79 -5.92 -0.53 15.65
C VAL A 79 -5.36 0.54 14.71
N LEU A 80 -4.05 0.82 14.79
CA LEU A 80 -3.39 1.86 13.99
C LEU A 80 -3.50 1.56 12.49
N ASN A 81 -3.24 0.33 12.06
CA ASN A 81 -3.32 -0.05 10.66
C ASN A 81 -4.77 0.03 10.12
N SER A 82 -5.75 -0.33 10.95
CA SER A 82 -7.18 -0.21 10.61
C SER A 82 -7.62 1.25 10.48
N LEU A 83 -7.15 2.13 11.37
CA LEU A 83 -7.38 3.57 11.28
C LEU A 83 -6.73 4.16 10.01
N ALA A 84 -5.52 3.71 9.66
CA ALA A 84 -4.84 4.13 8.44
C ALA A 84 -5.62 3.71 7.19
N PHE A 85 -6.17 2.50 7.15
CA PHE A 85 -7.05 2.08 6.05
C PHE A 85 -8.28 2.98 5.91
N VAL A 86 -8.96 3.30 7.01
CA VAL A 86 -10.13 4.20 6.99
C VAL A 86 -9.73 5.60 6.56
N ALA A 87 -8.61 6.14 7.06
CA ALA A 87 -8.09 7.44 6.65
C ALA A 87 -7.73 7.46 5.15
N PHE A 88 -7.11 6.39 4.67
CA PHE A 88 -6.75 6.20 3.27
C PHE A 88 -7.96 6.24 2.34
N VAL A 89 -8.98 5.43 2.65
CA VAL A 89 -10.26 5.45 1.90
C VAL A 89 -10.93 6.81 1.99
N TYR A 90 -10.85 7.46 3.16
CA TYR A 90 -11.43 8.78 3.37
C TYR A 90 -10.76 9.85 2.49
N VAL A 91 -9.44 9.83 2.32
CA VAL A 91 -8.74 10.77 1.43
C VAL A 91 -9.14 10.55 -0.02
N MET A 92 -9.24 9.30 -0.49
CA MET A 92 -9.76 8.99 -1.83
C MET A 92 -11.18 9.54 -2.03
N TYR A 93 -12.05 9.33 -1.05
CA TYR A 93 -13.41 9.89 -1.03
C TYR A 93 -13.43 11.43 -1.04
N MET A 94 -12.55 12.07 -0.27
CA MET A 94 -12.43 13.54 -0.21
C MET A 94 -11.98 14.13 -1.55
N ILE A 95 -11.10 13.43 -2.28
CA ILE A 95 -10.72 13.79 -3.64
C ILE A 95 -11.92 13.65 -4.57
N ALA A 96 -12.55 12.47 -4.61
CA ALA A 96 -13.64 12.18 -5.53
C ALA A 96 -14.90 13.04 -5.32
N ASN A 97 -15.32 13.21 -4.06
CA ASN A 97 -16.57 13.88 -3.70
C ASN A 97 -16.41 15.39 -3.47
N ARG A 98 -15.29 15.99 -3.86
CA ARG A 98 -15.01 17.42 -3.64
C ARG A 98 -16.05 18.30 -4.35
N GLY A 99 -16.68 19.19 -3.59
CA GLY A 99 -17.75 20.07 -4.08
C GLY A 99 -19.15 19.45 -4.04
N ASN A 100 -19.28 18.20 -3.60
CA ASN A 100 -20.55 17.50 -3.50
C ASN A 100 -21.01 17.35 -2.03
N LYS A 101 -22.31 17.10 -1.83
CA LYS A 101 -22.86 16.74 -0.51
C LYS A 101 -22.25 15.41 -0.02
N PRO A 102 -22.14 15.19 1.29
CA PRO A 102 -21.61 13.94 1.83
C PRO A 102 -22.33 12.70 1.27
N ASN A 103 -21.57 11.72 0.77
CA ASN A 103 -22.07 10.51 0.14
C ASN A 103 -21.43 9.26 0.77
N PRO A 104 -22.05 8.64 1.78
CA PRO A 104 -21.49 7.46 2.44
C PRO A 104 -21.43 6.23 1.52
N VAL A 105 -22.27 6.15 0.48
CA VAL A 105 -22.25 5.05 -0.49
C VAL A 105 -20.97 5.10 -1.32
N LEU A 106 -20.57 6.28 -1.79
CA LEU A 106 -19.31 6.45 -2.51
C LEU A 106 -18.10 6.13 -1.63
N PHE A 107 -18.14 6.50 -0.35
CA PHE A 107 -17.10 6.16 0.61
C PHE A 107 -16.95 4.64 0.79
N PHE A 108 -18.06 3.91 0.98
CA PHE A 108 -18.02 2.44 1.04
C PHE A 108 -17.61 1.80 -0.28
N LEU A 109 -18.04 2.37 -1.41
CA LEU A 109 -17.69 1.87 -2.74
C LEU A 109 -16.18 1.88 -2.94
N PHE A 110 -15.44 2.87 -2.43
CA PHE A 110 -13.98 2.84 -2.51
C PHE A 110 -13.38 1.60 -1.83
N SER A 111 -13.90 1.18 -0.68
CA SER A 111 -13.43 -0.07 -0.06
C SER A 111 -13.74 -1.30 -0.87
N LEU A 112 -14.91 -1.37 -1.50
CA LEU A 112 -15.24 -2.45 -2.43
C LEU A 112 -14.29 -2.43 -3.63
N LEU A 113 -14.06 -1.26 -4.23
CA LEU A 113 -13.15 -1.11 -5.35
C LEU A 113 -11.72 -1.53 -4.99
N ILE A 114 -11.23 -1.17 -3.81
CA ILE A 114 -9.91 -1.62 -3.32
C ILE A 114 -9.90 -3.14 -3.14
N TRP A 115 -10.92 -3.71 -2.51
CA TRP A 115 -11.03 -5.16 -2.29
C TRP A 115 -10.97 -5.95 -3.59
N PHE A 116 -11.67 -5.52 -4.63
CA PHE A 116 -11.73 -6.24 -5.91
C PHE A 116 -10.58 -5.92 -6.86
N ALA A 117 -9.96 -4.74 -6.75
CA ALA A 117 -8.94 -4.31 -7.70
C ALA A 117 -7.52 -4.64 -7.27
N GLN A 118 -7.26 -4.84 -5.96
CA GLN A 118 -5.92 -5.08 -5.46
C GLN A 118 -5.54 -6.56 -5.57
N PRO A 119 -4.56 -6.94 -6.42
CA PRO A 119 -4.17 -8.35 -6.58
C PRO A 119 -3.50 -8.92 -5.33
N ALA A 120 -2.81 -8.08 -4.56
CA ALA A 120 -2.10 -8.47 -3.35
C ALA A 120 -2.70 -7.80 -2.10
N PHE A 121 -4.04 -7.88 -1.94
CA PHE A 121 -4.76 -7.23 -0.83
C PHE A 121 -4.14 -7.55 0.54
N PHE A 122 -3.87 -8.83 0.81
CA PHE A 122 -3.32 -9.29 2.08
C PHE A 122 -1.91 -8.73 2.35
N ALA A 123 -1.02 -8.81 1.36
CA ALA A 123 0.33 -8.26 1.46
C ALA A 123 0.38 -6.74 1.61
N THR A 124 -0.61 -6.02 1.09
CA THR A 124 -0.58 -4.55 1.00
C THR A 124 -1.41 -3.86 2.07
N ILE A 125 -2.34 -4.56 2.72
CA ILE A 125 -3.26 -3.99 3.72
C ILE A 125 -3.18 -4.71 5.06
N LEU A 126 -2.96 -6.03 5.12
CA LEU A 126 -3.04 -6.80 6.38
C LEU A 126 -1.68 -7.19 6.95
N TRP A 127 -0.73 -7.62 6.12
CA TRP A 127 0.66 -7.85 6.52
C TRP A 127 1.30 -6.54 6.98
N LYS A 128 1.89 -6.46 8.19
CA LYS A 128 2.17 -5.15 8.81
C LYS A 128 3.29 -4.40 8.11
N THR A 129 4.37 -5.08 7.79
CA THR A 129 5.50 -4.51 7.02
C THR A 129 5.09 -4.13 5.59
N GLY A 130 4.27 -4.96 4.95
CA GLY A 130 3.72 -4.65 3.62
C GLY A 130 2.74 -3.48 3.65
N ALA A 131 1.84 -3.42 4.64
CA ALA A 131 0.93 -2.31 4.84
C ALA A 131 1.66 -0.99 5.08
N ALA A 132 2.74 -1.00 5.85
CA ALA A 132 3.59 0.18 6.03
C ALA A 132 4.15 0.68 4.68
N ASN A 133 4.65 -0.23 3.84
CA ASN A 133 5.20 0.08 2.52
C ASN A 133 4.17 0.60 1.52
N TYR A 134 2.97 0.02 1.49
CA TYR A 134 1.99 0.26 0.43
C TYR A 134 0.81 1.10 0.91
N LEU A 135 0.07 0.65 1.94
CA LEU A 135 -1.08 1.40 2.47
C LEU A 135 -0.65 2.74 3.08
N TRP A 136 0.27 2.74 4.04
CA TRP A 136 0.72 3.95 4.72
C TRP A 136 1.51 4.87 3.80
N GLY A 137 2.43 4.32 3.01
CA GLY A 137 3.17 5.08 1.99
C GLY A 137 2.22 5.80 1.02
N THR A 138 1.22 5.09 0.48
CA THR A 138 0.24 5.70 -0.43
C THR A 138 -0.67 6.70 0.28
N LEU A 139 -1.07 6.45 1.53
CA LEU A 139 -1.83 7.41 2.36
C LEU A 139 -1.09 8.74 2.51
N ILE A 140 0.20 8.70 2.85
CA ILE A 140 1.06 9.90 2.96
C ILE A 140 1.09 10.67 1.64
N ILE A 141 1.31 9.96 0.53
CA ILE A 141 1.32 10.56 -0.81
C ILE A 141 -0.03 11.20 -1.15
N LEU A 142 -1.15 10.52 -0.88
CA LEU A 142 -2.48 11.06 -1.17
C LEU A 142 -2.83 12.27 -0.29
N LEU A 143 -2.45 12.28 0.99
CA LEU A 143 -2.62 13.43 1.88
C LEU A 143 -1.86 14.65 1.36
N PHE A 144 -0.62 14.46 0.90
CA PHE A 144 0.20 15.52 0.32
C PHE A 144 -0.42 16.03 -1.00
N LEU A 145 -0.75 15.10 -1.91
CA LEU A 145 -1.32 15.36 -3.23
C LEU A 145 -2.70 16.04 -3.15
N TYR A 146 -3.52 15.69 -2.15
CA TYR A 146 -4.85 16.27 -1.94
C TYR A 146 -4.82 17.80 -1.90
N SER A 147 -3.75 18.41 -1.36
CA SER A 147 -3.65 19.87 -1.28
C SER A 147 -3.46 20.53 -2.65
N TYR A 148 -2.73 19.87 -3.56
CA TYR A 148 -2.61 20.29 -4.95
C TYR A 148 -3.96 20.12 -5.67
N TYR A 149 -4.59 18.96 -5.52
CA TYR A 149 -5.94 18.73 -6.06
C TYR A 149 -6.94 19.79 -5.56
N ALA A 150 -6.96 20.08 -4.26
CA ALA A 150 -7.88 21.03 -3.65
C ALA A 150 -7.66 22.45 -4.18
N CYS A 151 -6.40 22.89 -4.32
CA CYS A 151 -6.04 24.18 -4.89
C CYS A 151 -6.55 24.33 -6.34
N TYR A 152 -6.39 23.28 -7.15
CA TYR A 152 -6.93 23.26 -8.51
C TYR A 152 -8.46 23.44 -8.53
N ARG A 153 -9.16 22.71 -7.67
CA ARG A 153 -10.62 22.65 -7.64
C ARG A 153 -11.25 23.92 -7.07
N SER A 154 -10.69 24.49 -6.01
CA SER A 154 -11.20 25.74 -5.41
C SER A 154 -10.79 26.99 -6.18
N ARG A 155 -9.73 26.91 -7.01
CA ARG A 155 -9.09 28.07 -7.66
C ARG A 155 -8.48 29.07 -6.67
N GLU A 156 -8.25 28.66 -5.43
CA GLU A 156 -7.72 29.53 -4.37
C GLU A 156 -6.24 29.24 -4.08
N ALA A 157 -5.39 30.24 -4.30
CA ALA A 157 -3.96 30.19 -4.04
C ALA A 157 -3.62 30.83 -2.68
N ASN A 158 -4.00 30.18 -1.59
CA ASN A 158 -3.70 30.69 -0.24
C ASN A 158 -2.23 30.45 0.13
N ASN A 159 -1.52 31.53 0.48
CA ASN A 159 -0.10 31.55 0.77
C ASN A 159 0.20 32.02 2.20
N ASN A 160 1.05 31.27 2.89
CA ASN A 160 1.67 31.65 4.15
C ASN A 160 3.04 30.96 4.24
N ILE A 161 4.05 31.62 4.82
CA ILE A 161 5.39 31.10 5.05
C ILE A 161 5.34 29.80 5.87
N ALA A 162 4.53 29.74 6.93
CA ALA A 162 4.38 28.54 7.74
C ALA A 162 3.91 27.34 6.90
N LYS A 163 2.98 27.59 5.96
CA LYS A 163 2.50 26.57 5.02
C LYS A 163 3.62 26.16 4.05
N ALA A 164 4.43 27.09 3.56
CA ALA A 164 5.54 26.75 2.68
C ALA A 164 6.60 25.86 3.36
N VAL A 165 6.98 26.19 4.60
CA VAL A 165 7.90 25.36 5.40
C VAL A 165 7.30 23.98 5.67
N PHE A 166 6.02 23.92 6.05
CA PHE A 166 5.33 22.65 6.27
C PHE A 166 5.32 21.78 5.01
N PHE A 167 4.97 22.33 3.85
CA PHE A 167 4.93 21.56 2.60
C PHE A 167 6.32 21.14 2.12
N PHE A 168 7.37 21.92 2.40
CA PHE A 168 8.74 21.46 2.15
C PHE A 168 9.06 20.19 2.96
N LEU A 169 8.86 20.23 4.29
CA LEU A 169 9.14 19.08 5.16
C LEU A 169 8.24 17.89 4.86
N PHE A 170 6.95 18.12 4.64
CA PHE A 170 6.01 17.06 4.28
C PHE A 170 6.32 16.46 2.91
N GLY A 171 6.80 17.28 1.96
CA GLY A 171 7.28 16.82 0.67
C GLY A 171 8.46 15.85 0.80
N ILE A 172 9.44 16.14 1.68
CA ILE A 172 10.55 15.21 1.96
C ILE A 172 10.02 13.86 2.41
N ILE A 173 9.09 13.85 3.38
CA ILE A 173 8.50 12.61 3.90
C ILE A 173 7.75 11.87 2.78
N ALA A 174 6.92 12.56 2.00
CA ALA A 174 6.12 11.95 0.93
C ALA A 174 7.00 11.38 -0.19
N GLY A 175 8.06 12.08 -0.59
CA GLY A 175 9.03 11.63 -1.59
C GLY A 175 9.94 10.50 -1.11
N TRP A 176 10.01 10.22 0.19
CA TRP A 176 10.87 9.21 0.79
C TRP A 176 10.11 7.93 1.20
N THR A 177 9.05 7.59 0.47
CA THR A 177 8.20 6.42 0.77
C THR A 177 8.47 5.22 -0.15
N ASN A 178 8.23 5.37 -1.46
CA ASN A 178 8.35 4.29 -2.44
C ASN A 178 8.81 4.83 -3.81
N GLU A 179 9.73 4.15 -4.49
CA GLU A 179 10.42 4.62 -5.69
C GLU A 179 9.46 5.01 -6.83
N ASN A 180 8.55 4.11 -7.20
CA ASN A 180 7.63 4.35 -8.33
C ASN A 180 6.61 5.45 -8.01
N MET A 181 6.09 5.46 -6.78
CA MET A 181 5.10 6.43 -6.34
C MET A 181 5.71 7.81 -6.07
N SER A 182 6.96 7.91 -5.63
CA SER A 182 7.67 9.17 -5.48
C SER A 182 7.92 9.85 -6.82
N ILE A 183 8.32 9.08 -7.85
CA ILE A 183 8.46 9.58 -9.23
C ILE A 183 7.10 10.09 -9.74
N ALA A 184 6.04 9.31 -9.52
CA ALA A 184 4.68 9.69 -9.91
C ALA A 184 4.20 10.96 -9.18
N LEU A 185 4.51 11.11 -7.89
CA LEU A 185 4.17 12.29 -7.12
C LEU A 185 4.87 13.55 -7.66
N ILE A 186 6.16 13.48 -7.98
CA ILE A 186 6.90 14.58 -8.62
C ILE A 186 6.20 14.98 -9.92
N PHE A 187 5.86 14.00 -10.77
CA PHE A 187 5.11 14.26 -12.00
C PHE A 187 3.76 14.93 -11.74
N TYR A 188 2.97 14.42 -10.79
CA TYR A 188 1.66 15.00 -10.46
C TYR A 188 1.78 16.46 -10.04
N ILE A 189 2.78 16.81 -9.23
CA ILE A 189 3.01 18.19 -8.79
C ILE A 189 3.37 19.08 -9.97
N ILE A 190 4.32 18.67 -10.81
CA ILE A 190 4.73 19.44 -12.00
C ILE A 190 3.54 19.65 -12.95
N ALA A 191 2.78 18.59 -13.22
CA ALA A 191 1.60 18.66 -14.07
C ALA A 191 0.50 19.53 -13.45
N SER A 192 0.31 19.50 -12.13
CA SER A 192 -0.61 20.40 -11.42
C SER A 192 -0.19 21.85 -11.57
N LEU A 193 1.09 22.18 -11.39
CA LEU A 193 1.62 23.53 -11.55
C LEU A 193 1.48 24.04 -13.00
N ALA A 194 1.72 23.17 -13.98
CA ALA A 194 1.49 23.48 -15.39
C ALA A 194 0.01 23.76 -15.66
N LEU A 195 -0.89 22.96 -15.08
CA LEU A 195 -2.34 23.14 -15.19
C LEU A 195 -2.80 24.44 -14.51
N TYR A 196 -2.22 24.81 -13.36
CA TYR A 196 -2.50 26.10 -12.71
C TYR A 196 -2.16 27.25 -13.65
N LYS A 197 -0.97 27.21 -14.25
CA LYS A 197 -0.52 28.24 -15.19
C LYS A 197 -1.41 28.31 -16.43
N TYR A 198 -1.76 27.17 -17.02
CA TYR A 198 -2.65 27.09 -18.19
C TYR A 198 -4.02 27.70 -17.89
N GLU A 199 -4.57 27.41 -16.72
CA GLU A 199 -5.87 27.88 -16.26
C GLU A 199 -5.84 29.22 -15.51
N LYS A 200 -4.68 29.90 -15.51
CA LYS A 200 -4.46 31.20 -14.87
C LYS A 200 -4.76 31.22 -13.36
N ILE A 201 -4.58 30.09 -12.68
CA ILE A 201 -4.56 30.02 -11.21
C ILE A 201 -3.18 30.49 -10.72
N GLY A 202 -3.15 31.33 -9.69
CA GLY A 202 -1.89 31.73 -9.06
C GLY A 202 -1.13 30.52 -8.51
N ILE A 203 0.18 30.45 -8.73
CA ILE A 203 1.02 29.37 -8.18
C ILE A 203 1.38 29.73 -6.74
N PRO A 204 0.92 28.96 -5.74
CA PRO A 204 1.24 29.27 -4.36
C PRO A 204 2.67 28.83 -4.00
N THR A 205 3.31 29.56 -3.09
CA THR A 205 4.69 29.30 -2.65
C THR A 205 4.85 27.94 -1.99
N TRP A 206 3.82 27.46 -1.28
CA TRP A 206 3.80 26.12 -0.68
C TRP A 206 3.85 25.00 -1.72
N ALA A 207 3.31 25.22 -2.93
CA ALA A 207 3.30 24.19 -3.97
C ALA A 207 4.70 24.00 -4.58
N VAL A 208 5.46 25.09 -4.71
CA VAL A 208 6.85 25.08 -5.21
C VAL A 208 7.81 24.50 -4.18
N THR A 209 7.70 24.93 -2.92
CA THR A 209 8.51 24.38 -1.82
C THR A 209 8.20 22.91 -1.56
N GLY A 210 6.93 22.51 -1.69
CA GLY A 210 6.55 21.10 -1.65
C GLY A 210 7.15 20.25 -2.77
N LEU A 211 7.28 20.79 -3.99
CA LEU A 211 8.00 20.12 -5.08
C LEU A 211 9.47 19.92 -4.73
N ALA A 212 10.14 20.97 -4.23
CA ALA A 212 11.55 20.90 -3.83
C ALA A 212 11.76 19.84 -2.72
N GLY A 213 10.89 19.82 -1.72
CA GLY A 213 10.92 18.80 -0.66
C GLY A 213 10.72 17.39 -1.21
N THR A 214 9.76 17.19 -2.12
CA THR A 214 9.49 15.88 -2.73
C THR A 214 10.67 15.36 -3.54
N ILE A 215 11.33 16.23 -4.33
CA ILE A 215 12.53 15.89 -5.08
C ILE A 215 13.66 15.49 -4.12
N LEU A 216 13.86 16.26 -3.04
CA LEU A 216 14.88 15.94 -2.03
C LEU A 216 14.60 14.60 -1.34
N GLY A 217 13.36 14.32 -0.92
CA GLY A 217 12.98 13.04 -0.32
C GLY A 217 13.18 11.85 -1.27
N CYS A 218 12.79 12.01 -2.54
CA CYS A 218 13.01 11.01 -3.57
C CYS A 218 14.51 10.76 -3.79
N PHE A 219 15.31 11.82 -3.84
CA PHE A 219 16.76 11.71 -3.97
C PHE A 219 17.39 10.98 -2.78
N ILE A 220 17.03 11.32 -1.54
CA ILE A 220 17.52 10.63 -0.33
C ILE A 220 17.20 9.13 -0.43
N MET A 221 15.97 8.76 -0.76
CA MET A 221 15.57 7.36 -0.90
C MET A 221 16.39 6.60 -1.95
N LEU A 222 16.61 7.20 -3.13
CA LEU A 222 17.32 6.56 -4.23
C LEU A 222 18.84 6.48 -3.98
N ALA A 223 19.40 7.47 -3.27
CA ALA A 223 20.82 7.56 -2.95
C ALA A 223 21.26 6.62 -1.81
N ALA A 224 20.35 5.80 -1.26
CA ALA A 224 20.67 4.88 -0.18
C ALA A 224 21.68 3.80 -0.62
N PRO A 225 22.84 3.67 0.05
CA PRO A 225 23.84 2.65 -0.29
C PRO A 225 23.28 1.23 -0.27
N GLY A 226 22.36 0.93 0.65
CA GLY A 226 21.72 -0.37 0.76
C GLY A 226 20.98 -0.82 -0.51
N ASN A 227 20.50 0.11 -1.33
CA ASN A 227 19.86 -0.24 -2.60
C ASN A 227 20.83 -0.96 -3.55
N TYR A 228 22.13 -0.63 -3.50
CA TYR A 228 23.16 -1.22 -4.34
C TYR A 228 23.64 -2.57 -3.77
N VAL A 229 23.80 -2.67 -2.45
CA VAL A 229 24.11 -3.94 -1.76
C VAL A 229 23.05 -5.00 -2.09
N ARG A 230 21.77 -4.64 -1.94
CA ARG A 230 20.65 -5.53 -2.27
C ARG A 230 20.62 -5.91 -3.75
N LEU A 231 21.05 -5.01 -4.64
CA LEU A 231 21.12 -5.31 -6.07
C LEU A 231 22.20 -6.36 -6.36
N GLU A 232 23.36 -6.27 -5.71
CA GLU A 232 24.43 -7.28 -5.80
C GLU A 232 23.93 -8.65 -5.35
N ASP A 233 23.30 -8.75 -4.18
CA ASP A 233 22.75 -10.01 -3.65
C ASP A 233 21.74 -10.66 -4.61
N VAL A 234 20.86 -9.85 -5.20
CA VAL A 234 19.89 -10.31 -6.20
C VAL A 234 20.61 -10.82 -7.45
N THR A 235 21.60 -10.09 -7.98
CA THR A 235 22.35 -10.52 -9.17
C THR A 235 23.13 -11.83 -8.95
N THR A 236 23.71 -12.00 -7.76
CA THR A 236 24.41 -13.24 -7.37
C THR A 236 23.45 -14.42 -7.27
N SER A 237 22.26 -14.20 -6.68
CA SER A 237 21.22 -15.24 -6.52
C SER A 237 20.62 -15.70 -7.85
N PHE A 238 20.57 -14.84 -8.87
CA PHE A 238 20.14 -15.20 -10.22
C PHE A 238 21.24 -15.86 -11.07
N GLY A 239 22.44 -16.09 -10.54
CA GLY A 239 23.54 -16.75 -11.24
C GLY A 239 24.04 -16.00 -12.47
N GLN A 240 23.74 -14.71 -12.59
CA GLN A 240 24.11 -13.86 -13.72
C GLN A 240 25.13 -12.83 -13.27
N THR A 241 26.38 -13.00 -13.74
CA THR A 241 27.48 -12.09 -13.43
C THR A 241 27.36 -10.73 -14.11
N GLU A 242 26.54 -10.61 -15.16
CA GLU A 242 26.26 -9.35 -15.86
C GLU A 242 24.82 -9.35 -16.41
N ILE A 243 23.85 -8.86 -15.64
CA ILE A 243 22.53 -8.58 -16.21
C ILE A 243 22.68 -7.33 -17.10
N MET A 244 22.64 -7.52 -18.42
CA MET A 244 22.75 -6.41 -19.36
C MET A 244 21.53 -5.49 -19.17
N TYR A 245 21.72 -4.17 -19.07
CA TYR A 245 20.63 -3.19 -18.87
C TYR A 245 19.46 -3.34 -19.85
N LYS A 246 19.75 -3.86 -21.06
CA LYS A 246 18.74 -4.18 -22.07
C LYS A 246 17.77 -5.28 -21.63
N ASP A 247 18.26 -6.30 -20.92
CA ASP A 247 17.45 -7.44 -20.49
C ASP A 247 16.53 -7.04 -19.34
N ILE A 248 17.03 -6.24 -18.38
CA ILE A 248 16.20 -5.61 -17.33
C ILE A 248 15.07 -4.80 -17.97
N PHE A 249 15.41 -3.97 -18.96
CA PHE A 249 14.42 -3.17 -19.66
C PHE A 249 13.35 -4.04 -20.36
N LEU A 250 13.75 -5.08 -21.10
CA LEU A 250 12.82 -5.98 -21.78
C LEU A 250 11.94 -6.77 -20.81
N MET A 251 12.51 -7.26 -19.70
CA MET A 251 11.75 -7.91 -18.63
C MET A 251 10.75 -6.93 -18.00
N GLY A 252 11.18 -5.71 -17.68
CA GLY A 252 10.33 -4.65 -17.15
C GLY A 252 9.14 -4.32 -18.05
N ILE A 253 9.37 -4.24 -19.37
CA ILE A 253 8.29 -4.06 -20.36
C ILE A 253 7.33 -5.25 -20.34
N ASN A 254 7.84 -6.49 -20.31
CA ASN A 254 6.99 -7.68 -20.26
C ASN A 254 6.13 -7.71 -18.98
N TYR A 255 6.72 -7.41 -17.81
CA TYR A 255 5.98 -7.29 -16.55
C TYR A 255 4.89 -6.23 -16.65
N ILE A 256 5.17 -5.06 -17.21
CA ILE A 256 4.18 -4.00 -17.40
C ILE A 256 3.03 -4.47 -18.29
N LEU A 257 3.32 -5.09 -19.43
CA LEU A 257 2.28 -5.58 -20.34
C LEU A 257 1.41 -6.65 -19.68
N THR A 258 2.03 -7.57 -18.94
CA THR A 258 1.34 -8.60 -18.16
C THR A 258 0.42 -7.98 -17.11
N HIS A 259 0.93 -7.03 -16.32
CA HIS A 259 0.17 -6.36 -15.28
C HIS A 259 -0.96 -5.48 -15.85
N ILE A 260 -0.74 -4.84 -17.00
CA ILE A 260 -1.80 -4.12 -17.72
C ILE A 260 -2.92 -5.07 -18.09
N TRP A 261 -2.58 -6.20 -18.72
CA TRP A 261 -3.54 -7.19 -19.19
C TRP A 261 -4.34 -7.81 -18.04
N ASN A 262 -3.66 -8.21 -16.97
CA ASN A 262 -4.27 -8.95 -15.86
C ASN A 262 -5.02 -8.06 -14.86
N HIS A 263 -4.57 -6.83 -14.62
CA HIS A 263 -5.07 -6.03 -13.48
C HIS A 263 -5.59 -4.64 -13.87
N LEU A 264 -4.97 -3.94 -14.83
CA LEU A 264 -5.26 -2.52 -15.06
C LEU A 264 -6.32 -2.28 -16.14
N LEU A 265 -6.43 -3.18 -17.12
CA LEU A 265 -7.30 -2.98 -18.29
C LEU A 265 -8.79 -2.88 -17.91
N ILE A 266 -9.25 -3.68 -16.94
CA ILE A 266 -10.64 -3.62 -16.47
C ILE A 266 -10.96 -2.28 -15.79
N ILE A 267 -10.06 -1.77 -14.94
CA ILE A 267 -10.24 -0.48 -14.26
C ILE A 267 -10.27 0.65 -15.28
N PHE A 268 -9.36 0.61 -16.26
CA PHE A 268 -9.32 1.59 -17.32
C PHE A 268 -10.58 1.54 -18.21
N ALA A 269 -11.07 0.36 -18.56
CA ALA A 269 -12.32 0.20 -19.31
C ALA A 269 -13.53 0.76 -18.55
N VAL A 270 -13.63 0.48 -17.24
CA VAL A 270 -14.67 1.05 -16.36
C VAL A 270 -14.57 2.58 -16.35
N TYR A 271 -13.36 3.14 -16.23
CA TYR A 271 -13.15 4.59 -16.32
C TYR A 271 -13.64 5.17 -17.65
N LEU A 272 -13.32 4.54 -18.79
CA LEU A 272 -13.76 5.02 -20.11
C LEU A 272 -15.28 5.00 -20.26
N VAL A 273 -15.95 3.95 -19.78
CA VAL A 273 -17.41 3.87 -19.76
C VAL A 273 -18.00 5.00 -18.90
N LEU A 274 -17.47 5.21 -17.69
CA LEU A 274 -17.93 6.27 -16.81
C LEU A 274 -17.64 7.66 -17.37
N LEU A 275 -16.52 7.87 -18.04
CA LEU A 275 -16.20 9.11 -18.74
C LEU A 275 -17.20 9.38 -19.87
N PHE A 276 -17.60 8.36 -20.63
CA PHE A 276 -18.64 8.48 -21.65
C PHE A 276 -20.00 8.85 -21.04
N VAL A 277 -20.40 8.17 -19.95
CA VAL A 277 -21.65 8.48 -19.24
C VAL A 277 -21.62 9.89 -18.67
N TYR A 278 -20.53 10.27 -18.00
CA TYR A 278 -20.33 11.61 -17.44
C TYR A 278 -20.39 12.70 -18.51
N ASN A 279 -19.83 12.45 -19.70
CA ASN A 279 -19.89 13.39 -20.79
C ASN A 279 -21.33 13.74 -21.22
N LYS A 280 -22.26 12.79 -21.09
CA LYS A 280 -23.69 12.95 -21.40
C LYS A 280 -24.52 13.45 -20.21
N PHE A 281 -24.17 13.03 -19.00
CA PHE A 281 -24.93 13.30 -17.78
C PHE A 281 -24.07 13.96 -16.68
N PRO A 282 -23.48 15.14 -16.92
CA PRO A 282 -22.76 15.85 -15.87
C PRO A 282 -23.75 16.48 -14.89
N LYS A 283 -23.48 16.36 -13.59
CA LYS A 283 -24.28 17.01 -12.54
C LYS A 283 -24.22 18.53 -12.62
N GLU A 284 -23.03 19.09 -12.86
CA GLU A 284 -22.80 20.52 -13.04
C GLU A 284 -22.03 20.75 -14.35
N LYS A 285 -22.65 21.39 -15.34
CA LYS A 285 -22.07 21.57 -16.67
C LYS A 285 -20.83 22.46 -16.66
N ASP A 286 -20.84 23.51 -15.84
CA ASP A 286 -19.75 24.49 -15.76
C ASP A 286 -18.49 23.91 -15.13
N ASP A 287 -18.62 22.81 -14.38
CA ASP A 287 -17.51 22.14 -13.72
C ASP A 287 -16.94 20.99 -14.55
N LYS A 288 -17.55 20.71 -15.71
CA LYS A 288 -17.26 19.53 -16.55
C LYS A 288 -15.79 19.37 -16.87
N GLN A 289 -15.18 20.44 -17.38
CA GLN A 289 -13.79 20.45 -17.82
C GLN A 289 -12.82 20.25 -16.65
N LYS A 290 -13.06 20.88 -15.49
CA LYS A 290 -12.21 20.73 -14.30
C LYS A 290 -12.22 19.29 -13.77
N VAL A 291 -13.38 18.65 -13.78
CA VAL A 291 -13.54 17.25 -13.37
C VAL A 291 -12.77 16.32 -14.32
N ILE A 292 -12.87 16.53 -15.63
CA ILE A 292 -12.13 15.74 -16.64
C ILE A 292 -10.63 15.94 -16.52
N TYR A 293 -10.15 17.18 -16.40
CA TYR A 293 -8.72 17.46 -16.26
C TYR A 293 -8.14 16.86 -14.98
N SER A 294 -8.90 16.92 -13.89
CA SER A 294 -8.50 16.27 -12.65
C SER A 294 -8.42 14.75 -12.80
N SER A 295 -9.41 14.12 -13.44
CA SER A 295 -9.41 12.65 -13.61
C SER A 295 -8.28 12.18 -14.52
N ILE A 296 -8.05 12.89 -15.63
CA ILE A 296 -6.94 12.61 -16.56
C ILE A 296 -5.60 12.74 -15.85
N LEU A 297 -5.43 13.76 -15.00
CA LEU A 297 -4.18 13.95 -14.26
C LEU A 297 -3.84 12.73 -13.41
N PHE A 298 -4.80 12.14 -12.70
CA PHE A 298 -4.59 10.89 -11.95
C PHE A 298 -4.24 9.70 -12.84
N ILE A 299 -4.90 9.56 -14.00
CA ILE A 299 -4.58 8.50 -14.98
C ILE A 299 -3.13 8.64 -15.49
N LEU A 300 -2.71 9.86 -15.85
CA LEU A 300 -1.34 10.12 -16.31
C LEU A 300 -0.32 9.84 -15.20
N THR A 301 -0.64 10.19 -13.95
CA THR A 301 0.20 9.89 -12.81
C THR A 301 0.33 8.38 -12.57
N ALA A 302 -0.76 7.62 -12.73
CA ALA A 302 -0.70 6.15 -12.67
C ALA A 302 0.18 5.56 -13.78
N ALA A 303 0.09 6.11 -15.00
CA ALA A 303 0.94 5.70 -16.12
C ALA A 303 2.42 5.97 -15.86
N VAL A 304 2.76 7.12 -15.25
CA VAL A 304 4.14 7.44 -14.85
C VAL A 304 4.62 6.51 -13.73
N ALA A 305 3.79 6.21 -12.73
CA ALA A 305 4.11 5.24 -11.69
C ALA A 305 4.40 3.85 -12.28
N LEU A 306 3.61 3.42 -13.27
CA LEU A 306 3.82 2.16 -13.98
C LEU A 306 5.11 2.18 -14.81
N ALA A 307 5.36 3.27 -15.56
CA ALA A 307 6.56 3.42 -16.37
C ALA A 307 7.85 3.47 -15.52
N ALA A 308 7.79 4.00 -14.30
CA ALA A 308 8.90 3.99 -13.36
C ALA A 308 9.35 2.56 -12.99
N MET A 309 8.48 1.55 -13.12
CA MET A 309 8.82 0.16 -12.85
C MET A 309 9.57 -0.53 -13.99
N VAL A 310 9.71 0.08 -15.18
CA VAL A 310 10.48 -0.48 -16.31
C VAL A 310 11.94 -0.77 -15.92
N VAL A 311 12.50 0.06 -15.05
CA VAL A 311 13.90 -0.03 -14.61
C VAL A 311 14.08 -0.94 -13.38
N SER A 312 13.00 -1.57 -12.88
CA SER A 312 13.05 -2.47 -11.73
C SER A 312 13.30 -3.91 -12.20
N PRO A 313 14.28 -4.63 -11.62
CA PRO A 313 14.54 -6.02 -11.99
C PRO A 313 13.40 -6.97 -11.58
N ILE A 314 12.63 -6.60 -10.55
CA ILE A 314 11.50 -7.38 -10.04
C ILE A 314 10.29 -6.46 -9.90
N PHE A 315 9.16 -6.91 -10.43
CA PHE A 315 7.87 -6.20 -10.33
C PHE A 315 6.80 -7.11 -9.70
N PRO A 316 6.78 -7.24 -8.36
CA PRO A 316 5.78 -8.04 -7.68
C PRO A 316 4.42 -7.34 -7.70
N GLU A 317 3.33 -8.11 -7.65
CA GLU A 317 1.95 -7.59 -7.71
C GLU A 317 1.64 -6.52 -6.65
N ARG A 318 2.19 -6.67 -5.44
CA ARG A 318 2.07 -5.67 -4.36
C ARG A 318 2.56 -4.27 -4.74
N ALA A 319 3.50 -4.15 -5.68
CA ALA A 319 3.98 -2.86 -6.17
C ALA A 319 2.95 -2.12 -7.06
N LEU A 320 1.89 -2.80 -7.52
CA LEU A 320 0.77 -2.17 -8.23
C LEU A 320 -0.16 -1.39 -7.30
N PHE A 321 -0.04 -1.52 -5.98
CA PHE A 321 -1.01 -0.97 -5.03
C PHE A 321 -1.30 0.51 -5.26
N GLY A 322 -0.26 1.35 -5.25
CA GLY A 322 -0.40 2.79 -5.47
C GLY A 322 -0.86 3.14 -6.90
N ILE A 323 -0.45 2.36 -7.91
CA ILE A 323 -0.87 2.54 -9.31
C ILE A 323 -2.38 2.32 -9.44
N ILE A 324 -2.89 1.22 -8.90
CA ILE A 324 -4.32 0.89 -8.90
C ILE A 324 -5.11 1.96 -8.16
N VAL A 325 -4.61 2.44 -7.02
CA VAL A 325 -5.26 3.50 -6.26
C VAL A 325 -5.40 4.80 -7.07
N LEU A 326 -4.34 5.18 -7.79
CA LEU A 326 -4.38 6.33 -8.70
C LEU A 326 -5.38 6.13 -9.85
N LEU A 327 -5.64 4.89 -10.30
CA LEU A 327 -6.68 4.57 -11.30
C LEU A 327 -8.09 4.48 -10.71
N LEU A 328 -8.24 4.14 -9.43
CA LEU A 328 -9.54 4.10 -8.75
C LEU A 328 -10.09 5.50 -8.41
N ILE A 329 -9.21 6.46 -8.11
CA ILE A 329 -9.60 7.86 -7.86
C ILE A 329 -10.43 8.45 -9.01
N PRO A 330 -10.00 8.41 -10.29
CA PRO A 330 -10.77 8.97 -11.40
C PRO A 330 -12.10 8.23 -11.62
N VAL A 331 -12.18 6.93 -11.35
CA VAL A 331 -13.46 6.19 -11.31
C VAL A 331 -14.41 6.82 -10.28
N GLY A 332 -13.93 7.05 -9.06
CA GLY A 332 -14.70 7.73 -8.01
C GLY A 332 -15.07 9.18 -8.35
N ILE A 333 -14.15 9.95 -8.96
CA ILE A 333 -14.42 11.31 -9.44
C ILE A 333 -15.57 11.32 -10.44
N MET A 334 -15.59 10.39 -11.42
CA MET A 334 -16.70 10.29 -12.37
C MET A 334 -18.01 9.96 -11.65
N LEU A 335 -18.02 8.93 -10.81
CA LEU A 335 -19.22 8.51 -10.07
C LEU A 335 -19.79 9.60 -9.17
N ALA A 336 -18.95 10.42 -8.54
CA ALA A 336 -19.40 11.52 -7.69
C ALA A 336 -20.10 12.65 -8.47
N ASN A 337 -19.77 12.81 -9.75
CA ASN A 337 -20.17 13.96 -10.57
C ASN A 337 -21.13 13.61 -11.72
N ILE A 338 -21.48 12.33 -11.92
CA ILE A 338 -22.57 11.90 -12.80
C ILE A 338 -23.92 12.27 -12.18
N ASP A 339 -24.85 12.78 -12.99
CA ASP A 339 -26.24 13.00 -12.58
C ASP A 339 -27.08 11.72 -12.74
N PHE A 340 -27.44 11.12 -11.61
CA PHE A 340 -28.27 9.91 -11.54
C PHE A 340 -29.79 10.20 -11.54
N ARG A 341 -30.24 11.35 -12.05
CA ARG A 341 -31.69 11.62 -12.24
C ARG A 341 -32.37 10.67 -13.20
N ALA A 342 -31.64 10.16 -14.20
CA ALA A 342 -32.18 9.18 -15.12
C ALA A 342 -32.37 7.82 -14.42
N ASN A 343 -33.61 7.32 -14.38
CA ASN A 343 -33.95 6.10 -13.63
C ASN A 343 -33.09 4.89 -14.00
N TYR A 344 -32.80 4.68 -15.29
CA TYR A 344 -31.98 3.56 -15.72
C TYR A 344 -30.54 3.63 -15.18
N LEU A 345 -29.92 4.82 -15.13
CA LEU A 345 -28.58 5.00 -14.55
C LEU A 345 -28.60 4.69 -13.05
N LYS A 346 -29.60 5.20 -12.34
CA LYS A 346 -29.76 4.97 -10.90
C LYS A 346 -29.98 3.50 -10.59
N VAL A 347 -30.88 2.83 -11.30
CA VAL A 347 -31.17 1.40 -11.13
C VAL A 347 -29.93 0.56 -11.42
N THR A 348 -29.24 0.83 -12.53
CA THR A 348 -27.99 0.12 -12.86
C THR A 348 -26.93 0.31 -11.78
N ALA A 349 -26.71 1.54 -11.29
CA ALA A 349 -25.74 1.79 -10.23
C ALA A 349 -26.10 1.05 -8.92
N VAL A 350 -27.37 1.02 -8.55
CA VAL A 350 -27.85 0.27 -7.37
C VAL A 350 -27.66 -1.23 -7.54
N ILE A 351 -28.01 -1.79 -8.71
CA ILE A 351 -27.83 -3.22 -8.99
C ILE A 351 -26.35 -3.60 -8.91
N VAL A 352 -25.47 -2.83 -9.56
CA VAL A 352 -24.02 -3.08 -9.52
C VAL A 352 -23.49 -2.98 -8.09
N PHE A 353 -23.88 -1.94 -7.34
CA PHE A 353 -23.46 -1.78 -5.94
C PHE A 353 -23.92 -2.94 -5.05
N VAL A 354 -25.18 -3.37 -5.18
CA VAL A 354 -25.71 -4.50 -4.41
C VAL A 354 -25.02 -5.82 -4.80
N ALA A 355 -24.78 -6.04 -6.10
CA ALA A 355 -24.06 -7.23 -6.56
C ALA A 355 -22.64 -7.28 -5.99
N LEU A 356 -21.90 -6.17 -6.05
CA LEU A 356 -20.56 -6.06 -5.44
C LEU A 356 -20.61 -6.31 -3.93
N LEU A 357 -21.61 -5.77 -3.23
CA LEU A 357 -21.77 -5.95 -1.79
C LEU A 357 -22.06 -7.41 -1.41
N VAL A 358 -22.90 -8.10 -2.18
CA VAL A 358 -23.21 -9.53 -1.95
C VAL A 358 -21.98 -10.39 -2.19
N ILE A 359 -21.26 -10.17 -3.30
CA ILE A 359 -20.01 -10.88 -3.60
C ILE A 359 -18.98 -10.63 -2.49
N TYR A 360 -18.82 -9.37 -2.08
CA TYR A 360 -17.94 -8.98 -0.99
C TYR A 360 -18.31 -9.71 0.31
N GLY A 361 -19.59 -9.83 0.66
CA GLY A 361 -20.03 -10.55 1.85
C GLY A 361 -19.60 -12.03 1.86
N PHE A 362 -19.74 -12.73 0.74
CA PHE A 362 -19.31 -14.13 0.61
C PHE A 362 -17.78 -14.28 0.66
N GLN A 363 -17.06 -13.40 -0.06
CA GLN A 363 -15.59 -13.40 -0.05
C GLN A 363 -15.06 -13.07 1.35
N TYR A 364 -15.58 -12.02 1.98
CA TYR A 364 -15.19 -11.63 3.33
C TYR A 364 -15.39 -12.76 4.33
N LYS A 365 -16.50 -13.50 4.25
CA LYS A 365 -16.70 -14.70 5.09
C LYS A 365 -15.61 -15.75 4.84
N THR A 366 -15.30 -16.04 3.59
CA THR A 366 -14.25 -17.01 3.22
C THR A 366 -12.89 -16.58 3.77
N VAL A 367 -12.57 -15.29 3.63
CA VAL A 367 -11.36 -14.69 4.19
C VAL A 367 -11.32 -14.78 5.71
N TYR A 368 -12.44 -14.48 6.37
CA TYR A 368 -12.57 -14.60 7.81
C TYR A 368 -12.33 -16.03 8.30
N ASP A 369 -12.91 -17.03 7.63
CA ASP A 369 -12.76 -18.44 7.99
C ASP A 369 -11.30 -18.89 7.82
N ASN A 370 -10.66 -18.55 6.71
CA ASN A 370 -9.26 -18.88 6.43
C ASN A 370 -8.29 -18.19 7.41
N LEU A 371 -8.51 -16.91 7.70
CA LEU A 371 -7.69 -16.21 8.68
C LEU A 371 -7.91 -16.75 10.10
N THR A 372 -9.15 -17.08 10.48
CA THR A 372 -9.43 -17.70 11.78
C THR A 372 -8.73 -19.05 11.92
N TYR A 373 -8.75 -19.87 10.86
CA TYR A 373 -8.02 -21.12 10.80
C TYR A 373 -6.52 -20.91 11.07
N VAL A 374 -5.87 -20.00 10.34
CA VAL A 374 -4.42 -19.76 10.53
C VAL A 374 -4.10 -19.15 11.90
N THR A 375 -4.93 -18.24 12.42
CA THR A 375 -4.74 -17.68 13.77
C THR A 375 -4.80 -18.78 14.83
N SER A 376 -5.77 -19.69 14.73
CA SER A 376 -5.92 -20.80 15.67
C SER A 376 -4.69 -21.71 15.64
N PHE A 377 -4.18 -21.97 14.45
CA PHE A 377 -2.99 -22.79 14.23
C PHE A 377 -1.72 -22.16 14.83
N TRP A 378 -1.55 -20.84 14.67
CA TRP A 378 -0.46 -20.10 15.30
C TRP A 378 -0.57 -20.11 16.81
N THR A 379 -1.76 -19.94 17.35
CA THR A 379 -2.00 -19.96 18.80
C THR A 379 -1.61 -21.32 19.40
N GLU A 380 -1.92 -22.42 18.71
CA GLU A 380 -1.47 -23.77 19.10
C GLU A 380 0.06 -23.88 19.11
N ARG A 381 0.73 -23.33 18.09
CA ARG A 381 2.20 -23.32 17.99
C ARG A 381 2.85 -22.51 19.11
N GLU A 382 2.32 -21.34 19.42
CA GLU A 382 2.83 -20.51 20.52
C GLU A 382 2.70 -21.21 21.87
N ALA A 383 1.56 -21.88 22.11
CA ALA A 383 1.37 -22.69 23.31
C ALA A 383 2.35 -23.88 23.36
N TYR A 384 2.60 -24.53 22.22
CA TYR A 384 3.57 -25.62 22.12
C TYR A 384 5.00 -25.15 22.40
N ILE A 385 5.43 -24.04 21.81
CA ILE A 385 6.75 -23.43 22.08
C ILE A 385 6.90 -23.13 23.56
N ALA A 386 5.91 -22.49 24.19
CA ALA A 386 5.95 -22.19 25.62
C ALA A 386 6.10 -23.46 26.47
N ALA A 387 5.40 -24.54 26.10
CA ALA A 387 5.51 -25.83 26.80
C ALA A 387 6.89 -26.50 26.62
N GLN A 388 7.51 -26.39 25.45
CA GLN A 388 8.86 -26.93 25.19
C GLN A 388 9.94 -26.11 25.91
N LYS A 389 9.85 -24.77 25.88
CA LYS A 389 10.73 -23.90 26.67
C LYS A 389 10.65 -24.24 28.16
N GLY A 390 9.46 -24.54 28.68
CA GLY A 390 9.27 -25.00 30.07
C GLY A 390 9.98 -26.33 30.42
N LYS A 391 10.33 -27.14 29.41
CA LYS A 391 11.11 -28.38 29.55
C LYS A 391 12.62 -28.17 29.31
N GLY A 392 13.04 -26.95 28.97
CA GLY A 392 14.41 -26.66 28.55
C GLY A 392 14.71 -27.01 27.09
N GLU A 393 13.68 -27.27 26.28
CA GLU A 393 13.81 -27.59 24.86
C GLU A 393 13.65 -26.32 24.01
N TYR A 394 14.70 -25.99 23.25
CA TYR A 394 14.76 -24.79 22.40
C TYR A 394 15.00 -25.11 20.91
N ASP A 395 15.22 -26.38 20.54
CA ASP A 395 15.13 -26.87 19.15
C ASP A 395 13.72 -27.40 18.91
N ILE A 396 12.91 -26.63 18.19
CA ILE A 396 11.48 -26.88 18.05
C ILE A 396 11.20 -27.58 16.71
N VAL A 397 10.56 -28.75 16.78
CA VAL A 397 10.06 -29.45 15.59
C VAL A 397 8.54 -29.40 15.57
N PHE A 398 7.99 -28.81 14.52
CA PHE A 398 6.57 -28.92 14.19
C PHE A 398 6.34 -30.10 13.25
N THR A 399 5.23 -30.81 13.45
CA THR A 399 4.82 -31.96 12.61
C THR A 399 3.49 -31.75 11.91
N LYS A 400 2.80 -30.66 12.24
CA LYS A 400 1.57 -30.26 11.55
C LYS A 400 1.87 -29.08 10.64
N ARG A 401 1.40 -29.19 9.41
CA ARG A 401 1.41 -28.14 8.41
C ARG A 401 0.01 -27.56 8.26
N PHE A 402 -0.07 -26.26 7.99
CA PHE A 402 -1.28 -25.65 7.48
C PHE A 402 -1.05 -25.23 6.02
N GLU A 403 -2.14 -25.12 5.25
CA GLU A 403 -2.10 -24.63 3.89
C GLU A 403 -3.11 -23.50 3.75
N LEU A 404 -2.70 -22.44 3.06
CA LEU A 404 -3.53 -21.33 2.65
C LEU A 404 -3.34 -21.05 1.17
N PRO A 405 -4.34 -20.48 0.48
CA PRO A 405 -4.15 -19.96 -0.86
C PRO A 405 -3.02 -18.92 -0.90
N GLU A 406 -2.22 -18.91 -1.97
CA GLU A 406 -1.04 -18.03 -2.10
C GLU A 406 -1.37 -16.53 -1.97
N GLU A 407 -2.59 -16.14 -2.33
CA GLU A 407 -3.09 -14.76 -2.21
C GLU A 407 -3.04 -14.20 -0.78
N TYR A 408 -2.98 -15.05 0.25
CA TYR A 408 -2.89 -14.62 1.65
C TYR A 408 -1.48 -14.17 2.05
N TYR A 409 -0.45 -14.45 1.25
CA TYR A 409 0.95 -14.11 1.54
C TYR A 409 1.43 -14.64 2.90
N ILE A 410 0.94 -15.82 3.28
CA ILE A 410 1.39 -16.58 4.45
C ILE A 410 1.72 -17.99 3.96
N SER A 411 2.99 -18.38 4.09
CA SER A 411 3.43 -19.76 3.92
C SER A 411 3.84 -20.34 5.26
N ASP A 412 3.90 -21.67 5.34
CA ASP A 412 4.41 -22.35 6.53
C ASP A 412 5.95 -22.27 6.58
N LEU A 413 6.52 -22.56 7.74
CA LEU A 413 7.96 -22.69 7.96
C LEU A 413 8.51 -23.86 7.13
N SER A 414 9.79 -23.79 6.78
CA SER A 414 10.46 -24.85 6.01
C SER A 414 11.02 -25.96 6.92
N ASP A 415 11.48 -27.04 6.29
CA ASP A 415 12.23 -28.12 6.93
C ASP A 415 13.70 -27.74 7.19
N ASP A 416 14.22 -26.70 6.53
CA ASP A 416 15.55 -26.14 6.73
C ASP A 416 15.56 -25.09 7.86
N PRO A 417 16.23 -25.36 8.99
CA PRO A 417 16.36 -24.39 10.07
C PRO A 417 17.08 -23.09 9.67
N GLY A 418 17.94 -23.14 8.65
CA GLY A 418 18.69 -21.99 8.13
C GLY A 418 17.93 -21.18 7.10
N TYR A 419 16.69 -21.55 6.77
CA TYR A 419 15.84 -20.72 5.92
C TYR A 419 15.47 -19.42 6.63
N TRP A 420 15.47 -18.30 5.91
CA TRP A 420 15.43 -16.97 6.53
C TRP A 420 14.15 -16.73 7.37
N GLU A 421 12.99 -17.26 6.98
CA GLU A 421 11.77 -17.21 7.80
C GLU A 421 11.94 -17.99 9.10
N ASN A 422 12.58 -19.17 9.05
CA ASN A 422 12.83 -20.01 10.22
C ASN A 422 13.81 -19.32 11.19
N GLU A 423 14.85 -18.66 10.68
CA GLU A 423 15.78 -17.86 11.49
C GLU A 423 15.08 -16.67 12.16
N CYS A 424 14.29 -15.92 11.38
CA CYS A 424 13.52 -14.79 11.89
C CYS A 424 12.50 -15.24 12.95
N TYR A 425 11.82 -16.36 12.71
CA TYR A 425 10.89 -16.96 13.66
C TYR A 425 11.59 -17.38 14.95
N SER A 426 12.72 -18.09 14.83
CA SER A 426 13.48 -18.59 15.98
C SER A 426 13.95 -17.44 16.87
N ARG A 427 14.49 -16.40 16.25
CA ARG A 427 14.89 -15.16 16.91
C ARG A 427 13.71 -14.46 17.59
N PHE A 428 12.57 -14.38 16.92
CA PHE A 428 11.39 -13.71 17.47
C PHE A 428 10.73 -14.45 18.62
N TYR A 429 10.79 -15.78 18.67
CA TYR A 429 10.27 -16.57 19.79
C TYR A 429 11.32 -16.91 20.86
N ASP A 430 12.56 -16.43 20.68
CA ASP A 430 13.68 -16.69 21.60
C ASP A 430 13.89 -18.21 21.78
N ILE A 431 14.06 -18.89 20.65
CA ILE A 431 14.37 -20.32 20.52
C ILE A 431 15.62 -20.50 19.64
N GLN A 432 16.29 -21.65 19.75
CA GLN A 432 17.56 -21.90 19.03
C GLN A 432 17.32 -22.22 17.56
N SER A 433 16.32 -23.03 17.27
CA SER A 433 15.97 -23.43 15.91
C SER A 433 14.52 -23.87 15.83
N VAL A 434 13.96 -23.76 14.63
CA VAL A 434 12.64 -24.31 14.29
C VAL A 434 12.69 -25.01 12.95
N ARG A 435 12.03 -26.16 12.83
CA ARG A 435 11.80 -26.84 11.55
C ARG A 435 10.43 -27.48 11.49
N LEU A 436 9.86 -27.52 10.30
CA LEU A 436 8.64 -28.26 10.00
C LEU A 436 9.02 -29.57 9.30
N ILE A 437 8.76 -30.70 9.93
CA ILE A 437 8.98 -32.03 9.34
C ILE A 437 7.62 -32.68 9.19
N GLU A 438 7.20 -32.98 7.96
CA GLU A 438 6.00 -33.78 7.74
C GLU A 438 6.23 -35.18 8.34
N PRO A 439 5.32 -35.71 9.17
CA PRO A 439 5.44 -37.08 9.62
C PRO A 439 5.42 -37.96 8.38
N ASP A 440 6.46 -38.79 8.22
CA ASP A 440 6.57 -39.77 7.15
C ASP A 440 5.19 -40.42 6.93
N SER A 441 4.66 -40.33 5.71
CA SER A 441 3.44 -41.03 5.29
C SER A 441 3.61 -42.56 5.21
N THR A 442 4.65 -43.08 5.87
CA THR A 442 4.98 -44.49 6.00
C THR A 442 5.22 -44.85 7.47
N LYS A 443 4.14 -45.15 8.19
CA LYS A 443 4.09 -46.28 9.13
C LYS A 443 2.73 -46.95 9.11
#